data_AF-A0A925Z0J2-F1
#
_entry.id   AF-A0A925Z0J2-F1
#
_cell.length_a   1.000
_cell.length_b   1.000
_cell.length_c   1.000
_cell.angle_alpha   90.00
_cell.angle_beta   90.00
_cell.angle_gamma   90.00
#
_symmetry.space_group_name_H-M   'P 1'
#
loop_
_entity.id
_entity.type
_entity.pdbx_description
1 polymer ?
#
loop_
_entity_poly.entity_id
_entity_poly.type
_entity_poly.pdbx_seq_one_letter_code
_entity_poly.pdbx_strand_id
1 'polypeptide(L)'
;MNVNTILYAIPAMGIVALLFTYIKSRWVAKQDAGDAKMQEIAKAISEGAMAFLKAEYKVLAIFIVIVAILLGLSGTGEESSSPLVGLSFVVGAFCSALAGFIGMRVATKANVRTTNAARTG
;
A
#
# COMPACT_ATOMS: atom_id res chain seq x y z
N MET A 1 -16.09 -25.03 11.26
CA MET A 1 -14.61 -24.94 11.16
C MET A 1 -14.05 -24.81 12.56
N ASN A 2 -12.99 -25.56 12.89
CA ASN A 2 -12.33 -25.41 14.20
C ASN A 2 -11.62 -24.05 14.30
N VAL A 3 -11.60 -23.46 15.50
CA VAL A 3 -10.94 -22.16 15.77
C VAL A 3 -9.48 -22.17 15.34
N ASN A 4 -8.77 -23.28 15.56
CA ASN A 4 -7.38 -23.47 15.11
C ASN A 4 -7.23 -23.39 13.59
N THR A 5 -8.18 -23.93 12.82
CA THR A 5 -8.15 -23.85 11.36
C THR A 5 -8.32 -22.41 10.87
N ILE A 6 -9.20 -21.63 11.51
CA ILE A 6 -9.41 -20.21 11.17
C ILE A 6 -8.16 -19.39 11.50
N LEU A 7 -7.54 -19.66 12.65
CA LEU A 7 -6.34 -18.95 13.11
C LEU A 7 -5.17 -19.04 12.11
N TYR A 8 -4.98 -20.21 11.49
CA TYR A 8 -3.94 -20.40 10.47
C TYR A 8 -4.39 -19.97 9.06
N ALA A 9 -5.69 -20.05 8.75
CA ALA A 9 -6.22 -19.71 7.43
C ALA A 9 -6.10 -18.20 7.12
N ILE A 10 -6.31 -17.32 8.09
CA ILE A 10 -6.24 -15.86 7.90
C ILE A 10 -4.86 -15.40 7.39
N PRO A 11 -3.74 -15.69 8.08
CA PRO A 11 -2.42 -15.28 7.60
C PRO A 11 -2.05 -15.99 6.28
N ALA A 12 -2.46 -17.25 6.09
CA ALA A 12 -2.23 -17.97 4.84
C ALA A 12 -2.89 -17.28 3.64
N MET A 13 -4.14 -16.83 3.78
CA MET A 13 -4.84 -16.05 2.76
C MET A 13 -4.17 -14.71 2.49
N GLY A 14 -3.65 -14.04 3.54
CA GLY A 14 -2.87 -12.81 3.38
C GLY A 14 -1.62 -13.03 2.52
N ILE A 15 -0.88 -14.13 2.75
CA ILE A 15 0.30 -14.48 1.95
C ILE A 15 -0.10 -14.75 0.49
N VAL A 16 -1.18 -15.50 0.25
CA VAL A 16 -1.69 -15.78 -1.09
C VAL A 16 -2.06 -14.48 -1.82
N ALA A 17 -2.72 -13.54 -1.14
CA ALA A 17 -3.07 -12.25 -1.72
C ALA A 17 -1.83 -11.42 -2.11
N LEU A 18 -0.80 -11.40 -1.25
CA LEU A 18 0.46 -10.73 -1.55
C LEU A 18 1.18 -11.37 -2.74
N LEU A 19 1.21 -12.70 -2.83
CA LEU A 19 1.77 -13.43 -3.96
C LEU A 19 1.03 -13.12 -5.26
N PHE A 20 -0.30 -13.16 -5.24
CA PHE A 20 -1.12 -12.79 -6.40
C PHE A 20 -0.83 -11.36 -6.87
N THR A 21 -0.81 -10.41 -5.94
CA THR A 21 -0.51 -9.00 -6.22
C THR A 21 0.87 -8.84 -6.84
N TYR A 22 1.88 -9.54 -6.31
CA TYR A 22 3.24 -9.53 -6.84
C TYR A 22 3.30 -10.10 -8.27
N ILE A 23 2.65 -11.22 -8.53
CA ILE A 23 2.60 -11.85 -9.86
C ILE A 23 1.96 -10.89 -10.87
N LYS A 24 0.81 -10.29 -10.53
CA LYS A 24 0.12 -9.33 -11.40
C LYS A 24 0.93 -8.07 -11.62
N SER A 25 1.55 -7.51 -10.58
CA SER A 25 2.45 -6.37 -10.70
C SER A 25 3.61 -6.65 -11.66
N ARG A 26 4.25 -7.83 -11.56
CA ARG A 26 5.30 -8.24 -12.51
C ARG A 26 4.79 -8.45 -13.92
N TRP A 27 3.60 -9.02 -14.08
CA TRP A 27 2.99 -9.21 -15.39
C TRP A 27 2.71 -7.87 -16.09
N VAL A 28 2.19 -6.88 -15.35
CA VAL A 28 2.02 -5.52 -15.86
C VAL A 28 3.37 -4.92 -16.23
N ALA A 29 4.38 -5.01 -15.36
CA ALA A 29 5.70 -4.42 -15.62
C ALA A 29 6.37 -4.94 -16.91
N LYS A 30 6.05 -6.18 -17.31
CA LYS A 30 6.55 -6.80 -18.55
C LYS A 30 5.84 -6.34 -19.82
N GLN A 31 4.67 -5.68 -19.73
CA GLN A 31 4.00 -5.14 -20.91
C GLN A 31 4.79 -3.97 -21.49
N ASP A 32 4.64 -3.78 -22.79
CA ASP A 32 5.30 -2.71 -23.54
C ASP A 32 4.80 -1.33 -23.09
N ALA A 33 5.75 -0.45 -22.77
CA ALA A 33 5.50 0.91 -22.32
C ALA A 33 5.22 1.89 -23.49
N GLY A 34 5.21 1.41 -24.73
CA GLY A 34 4.90 2.19 -25.92
C GLY A 34 6.08 3.04 -26.38
N ASP A 35 5.78 4.06 -27.19
CA ASP A 35 6.81 4.89 -27.81
C ASP A 35 7.51 5.86 -26.84
N ALA A 36 8.57 6.52 -27.33
CA ALA A 36 9.39 7.42 -26.54
C ALA A 36 8.59 8.57 -25.91
N LYS A 37 7.55 9.08 -26.60
CA LYS A 37 6.74 10.19 -26.09
C LYS A 37 5.85 9.73 -24.94
N MET A 38 5.26 8.54 -25.07
CA MET A 38 4.47 7.91 -24.02
C MET A 38 5.32 7.66 -22.75
N GLN A 39 6.53 7.16 -22.92
CA GLN A 39 7.45 6.91 -21.80
C GLN A 39 7.90 8.20 -21.10
N GLU A 40 8.17 9.28 -21.85
CA GLU A 40 8.50 10.60 -21.29
C GLU A 40 7.38 11.12 -20.39
N ILE A 41 6.12 11.09 -20.88
CA ILE A 41 4.95 11.54 -20.12
C ILE A 41 4.75 10.67 -18.88
N ALA A 42 4.86 9.35 -19.02
CA ALA A 42 4.72 8.41 -17.91
C ALA A 42 5.75 8.66 -16.80
N LYS A 43 6.98 8.99 -17.18
CA LYS A 43 8.04 9.35 -16.24
C LYS A 43 7.70 10.61 -15.46
N ALA A 44 7.27 11.68 -16.14
CA ALA A 44 6.86 12.92 -15.49
C ALA A 44 5.70 12.71 -14.50
N ILE A 45 4.69 11.91 -14.88
CA ILE A 45 3.57 11.54 -14.00
C ILE A 45 4.08 10.75 -12.79
N SER A 46 4.93 9.76 -13.01
CA SER A 46 5.47 8.95 -11.92
C SER A 46 6.31 9.77 -10.95
N GLU A 47 7.11 10.71 -11.44
CA GLU A 47 7.91 11.60 -10.59
C GLU A 47 7.01 12.52 -9.75
N GLY A 48 6.01 13.14 -10.37
CA GLY A 48 5.04 13.99 -9.68
C GLY A 48 4.23 13.23 -8.62
N ALA A 49 3.74 12.03 -8.95
CA ALA A 49 2.99 11.20 -8.02
C ALA A 49 3.83 10.78 -6.80
N MET A 50 5.09 10.35 -7.03
CA MET A 50 5.98 9.98 -5.94
C MET A 50 6.39 11.18 -5.07
N ALA A 51 6.52 12.37 -5.66
CA ALA A 51 6.78 13.61 -4.92
C ALA A 51 5.58 13.98 -4.04
N PHE A 52 4.36 13.89 -4.58
CA PHE A 52 3.12 14.12 -3.83
C PHE A 52 2.99 13.15 -2.64
N LEU A 53 3.13 11.84 -2.89
CA LEU A 53 3.00 10.84 -1.83
C LEU A 53 4.06 11.01 -0.74
N LYS A 54 5.29 11.40 -1.09
CA LYS A 54 6.32 11.72 -0.09
C LYS A 54 5.93 12.92 0.78
N ALA A 55 5.35 13.97 0.19
CA ALA A 55 4.88 15.14 0.93
C ALA A 55 3.70 14.79 1.83
N GLU A 56 2.72 14.04 1.32
CA GLU A 56 1.57 13.54 2.06
C GLU A 56 2.01 12.69 3.25
N TYR A 57 2.92 11.72 3.04
CA TYR A 57 3.37 10.80 4.09
C TYR A 57 4.16 11.50 5.19
N LYS A 58 4.87 12.60 4.84
CA LYS A 58 5.55 13.42 5.84
C LYS A 58 4.56 14.07 6.82
N VAL A 59 3.43 14.57 6.31
CA VAL A 59 2.38 15.15 7.15
C VAL A 59 1.63 14.06 7.90
N LEU A 60 1.29 12.95 7.23
CA LEU A 60 0.59 11.81 7.82
C LEU A 60 1.38 11.17 8.98
N ALA A 61 2.71 11.14 8.90
CA ALA A 61 3.56 10.60 9.95
C ALA A 61 3.37 11.33 11.29
N ILE A 62 3.23 12.66 11.26
CA ILE A 62 2.98 13.47 12.46
C ILE A 62 1.62 13.10 13.07
N PHE A 63 0.60 12.98 12.23
CA PHE A 63 -0.74 12.56 12.65
C PHE A 63 -0.72 11.17 13.30
N ILE A 64 -0.03 10.19 12.68
CA ILE A 64 0.08 8.82 13.21
C ILE A 64 0.73 8.82 14.59
N VAL A 65 1.80 9.60 14.80
CA VAL A 65 2.48 9.66 16.10
C VAL A 65 1.56 10.23 17.19
N ILE A 66 0.86 11.33 16.90
CA ILE A 66 -0.06 11.96 17.86
C ILE A 66 -1.19 10.98 18.23
N VAL A 67 -1.82 10.35 17.25
CA VAL A 67 -2.91 9.40 17.49
C VAL A 67 -2.41 8.15 18.22
N ALA A 68 -1.22 7.64 17.90
CA ALA A 68 -0.64 6.50 18.60
C ALA A 68 -0.42 6.78 20.10
N ILE A 69 0.04 7.98 20.45
CA ILE A 69 0.20 8.41 21.85
C ILE A 69 -1.16 8.51 22.53
N LEU A 70 -2.14 9.17 21.90
CA LEU A 70 -3.49 9.29 22.46
C LEU A 70 -4.14 7.93 22.70
N LEU A 71 -4.03 7.00 21.75
CA LEU A 71 -4.55 5.65 21.88
C LEU A 71 -3.80 4.83 22.94
N GLY A 72 -2.48 5.02 23.08
CA GLY A 72 -1.70 4.39 24.13
C GLY A 72 -2.10 4.85 25.54
N LEU A 73 -2.36 6.15 25.71
CA LEU A 73 -2.82 6.74 26.99
C LEU A 73 -4.27 6.39 27.31
N SER A 74 -5.18 6.43 26.32
CA SER A 74 -6.56 5.97 26.52
C SER A 74 -6.62 4.47 26.85
N GLY A 75 -5.65 3.70 26.35
CA GLY A 75 -5.53 2.27 26.62
C GLY A 75 -5.17 1.89 28.06
N THR A 76 -4.84 2.85 28.94
CA THR A 76 -4.53 2.59 30.36
C THR A 76 -5.71 2.80 31.32
N GLY A 77 -6.85 3.33 30.84
CA GLY A 77 -7.97 3.75 31.69
C GLY A 77 -9.04 2.69 31.97
N GLU A 78 -9.02 1.54 31.28
CA GLU A 78 -10.05 0.49 31.34
C GLU A 78 -9.40 -0.88 31.57
N GLU A 79 -9.97 -1.73 32.43
CA GLU A 79 -9.46 -3.09 32.72
C GLU A 79 -9.36 -3.99 31.48
N SER A 80 -10.17 -3.72 30.45
CA SER A 80 -10.19 -4.45 29.18
C SER A 80 -9.28 -3.85 28.09
N SER A 81 -8.66 -2.70 28.35
CA SER A 81 -7.83 -1.99 27.38
C SER A 81 -6.35 -2.14 27.72
N SER A 82 -5.52 -2.24 26.66
CA SER A 82 -4.07 -2.37 26.79
C SER A 82 -3.37 -1.26 26.00
N PRO A 83 -2.21 -0.75 26.48
CA PRO A 83 -1.35 0.13 25.69
C PRO A 83 -0.96 -0.44 24.32
N LEU A 84 -1.08 -1.76 24.13
CA LEU A 84 -0.90 -2.46 22.85
C LEU A 84 -1.83 -1.97 21.72
N VAL A 85 -2.92 -1.27 22.03
CA VAL A 85 -3.80 -0.64 21.03
C VAL A 85 -3.02 0.39 20.20
N GLY A 86 -2.20 1.23 20.85
CA GLY A 86 -1.36 2.20 20.14
C GLY A 86 -0.33 1.52 19.23
N LEU A 87 0.29 0.43 19.68
CA LEU A 87 1.23 -0.35 18.87
C LEU A 87 0.52 -0.99 17.65
N SER A 88 -0.65 -1.57 17.86
CA SER A 88 -1.46 -2.18 16.79
C SER A 88 -1.88 -1.15 15.74
N PHE A 89 -2.21 0.07 16.16
CA PHE A 89 -2.50 1.19 15.27
C PHE A 89 -1.28 1.56 14.40
N VAL A 90 -0.09 1.68 15.00
CA VAL A 90 1.14 2.02 14.25
C VAL A 90 1.48 0.94 13.22
N VAL A 91 1.36 -0.35 13.60
CA VAL A 91 1.58 -1.47 12.67
C VAL A 91 0.58 -1.43 11.51
N GLY A 92 -0.71 -1.20 11.80
CA GLY A 92 -1.74 -1.06 10.78
C GLY A 92 -1.51 0.14 9.85
N ALA A 93 -1.14 1.29 10.41
CA ALA A 93 -0.83 2.50 9.65
C ALA A 93 0.39 2.30 8.74
N PHE A 94 1.43 1.63 9.23
CA PHE A 94 2.60 1.27 8.44
C PHE A 94 2.24 0.33 7.27
N CYS A 95 1.47 -0.72 7.52
CA CYS A 95 0.98 -1.63 6.49
C CYS A 95 0.14 -0.89 5.42
N SER A 96 -0.71 0.04 5.84
CA SER A 96 -1.52 0.87 4.94
C SER A 96 -0.66 1.79 4.06
N ALA A 97 0.31 2.49 4.67
CA ALA A 97 1.25 3.33 3.95
C ALA A 97 2.09 2.52 2.94
N LEU A 98 2.53 1.32 3.32
CA LEU A 98 3.26 0.44 2.41
C LEU A 98 2.38 0.01 1.23
N ALA A 99 1.12 -0.36 1.48
CA ALA A 99 0.18 -0.73 0.43
C ALA A 99 -0.08 0.43 -0.54
N GLY A 100 -0.29 1.66 -0.04
CA GLY A 100 -0.48 2.85 -0.86
C GLY A 100 0.74 3.16 -1.74
N PHE A 101 1.95 3.08 -1.17
CA PHE A 101 3.20 3.31 -1.90
C PHE A 101 3.44 2.30 -3.02
N ILE A 102 3.24 1.01 -2.74
CA ILE A 102 3.37 -0.05 -3.75
C ILE A 102 2.30 0.13 -4.83
N GLY A 103 1.05 0.38 -4.42
CA GLY A 103 -0.08 0.60 -5.34
C GLY A 103 0.18 1.75 -6.30
N MET A 104 0.61 2.90 -5.80
CA MET A 104 0.92 4.07 -6.64
C MET A 104 2.01 3.78 -7.66
N ARG A 105 3.09 3.09 -7.27
CA ARG A 105 4.16 2.68 -8.20
C ARG A 105 3.69 1.73 -9.30
N VAL A 106 2.75 0.84 -8.99
CA VAL A 106 2.19 -0.08 -9.99
C VAL A 106 1.24 0.66 -10.92
N ALA A 107 0.39 1.53 -10.37
CA ALA A 107 -0.56 2.33 -11.14
C ALA A 107 0.15 3.26 -12.15
N THR A 108 1.17 4.02 -11.73
CA THR A 108 1.90 4.92 -12.63
C THR A 108 2.59 4.17 -13.77
N LYS A 109 3.06 2.94 -13.52
CA LYS A 109 3.62 2.06 -14.56
C LYS A 109 2.55 1.45 -15.46
N ALA A 110 1.38 1.12 -14.92
CA ALA A 110 0.29 0.48 -15.64
C ALA A 110 -0.33 1.43 -16.67
N ASN A 111 -0.52 2.71 -16.32
CA ASN A 111 -1.22 3.69 -17.15
C ASN A 111 -0.71 3.74 -18.60
N VAL A 112 0.61 3.88 -18.78
CA VAL A 112 1.22 3.97 -20.12
C VAL A 112 1.09 2.67 -20.92
N ARG A 113 1.16 1.53 -20.24
CA ARG A 113 1.03 0.20 -20.85
C ARG A 113 -0.39 -0.07 -21.29
N THR A 114 -1.38 0.36 -20.50
CA THR A 114 -2.80 0.30 -20.87
C THR A 114 -3.07 1.18 -22.09
N THR A 115 -2.54 2.41 -22.12
CA THR A 115 -2.65 3.29 -23.29
C THR A 115 -2.03 2.66 -24.53
N ASN A 116 -0.87 2.00 -24.39
CA ASN A 116 -0.21 1.35 -25.52
C ASN A 116 -1.04 0.16 -26.04
N ALA A 117 -1.54 -0.68 -25.13
CA ALA A 117 -2.39 -1.83 -25.48
C ALA A 117 -3.68 -1.40 -26.20
N ALA A 118 -4.24 -0.24 -25.84
CA ALA A 118 -5.41 0.34 -26.50
C ALA A 118 -5.15 0.81 -27.95
N ARG A 119 -3.89 0.91 -28.39
CA ARG A 119 -3.57 1.21 -29.81
C ARG A 119 -3.70 0.00 -30.73
N THR A 120 -3.63 -1.21 -30.17
CA THR A 120 -3.69 -2.49 -30.88
C THR A 120 -4.98 -3.26 -30.61
N GLY A 121 -5.85 -2.72 -29.76
CA GLY A 121 -7.15 -3.29 -29.40
C GLY A 121 -8.28 -2.83 -30.32
#